data_AF-A0A520PAJ1-F1
#
_entry.id   AF-A0A520PAJ1-F1
#
_cell.length_a   1.000
_cell.length_b   1.000
_cell.length_c   1.000
_cell.angle_alpha   90.00
_cell.angle_beta   90.00
_cell.angle_gamma   90.00
#
_symmetry.space_group_name_H-M   'P 1'
#
loop_
_entity.id
_entity.type
_entity.pdbx_description
1 polymer ?
#
loop_
_entity_poly.entity_id
_entity_poly.type
_entity_poly.pdbx_seq_one_letter_code
_entity_poly.pdbx_strand_id
1 'polypeptide(L)'
;METRVFANKEKINSQDAWEMMQSASLIRTGKGKKKQVWNPTSDDKTEILKDVIGPSGNLRAPTWKIGNEFVVGFNPELYAEIFG
;
A
#
# COMPACT_ATOMS: atom_id res chain seq x y z
N MET A 1 -19.84 -3.59 0.79
CA MET A 1 -19.39 -3.86 2.16
C MET A 1 -18.05 -3.17 2.33
N GLU A 2 -17.96 -2.22 3.26
CA GLU A 2 -16.69 -1.60 3.66
C GLU A 2 -15.94 -2.60 4.54
N THR A 3 -14.76 -3.05 4.11
CA THR A 3 -13.89 -3.90 4.94
C THR A 3 -12.87 -3.00 5.62
N ARG A 4 -13.07 -2.71 6.90
CA ARG A 4 -12.14 -1.93 7.72
C ARG A 4 -11.29 -2.85 8.58
N VAL A 5 -10.02 -2.97 8.22
CA VAL A 5 -9.02 -3.72 8.98
C VAL A 5 -8.21 -2.74 9.83
N PHE A 6 -8.10 -3.01 11.12
CA PHE A 6 -7.28 -2.19 12.00
C PHE A 6 -5.87 -2.77 12.10
N ALA A 7 -4.87 -2.04 11.61
CA ALA A 7 -3.46 -2.47 11.62
C ALA A 7 -2.89 -2.75 13.03
N ASN A 8 -3.55 -2.30 14.10
CA ASN A 8 -3.18 -2.62 15.49
C ASN A 8 -3.75 -3.97 15.98
N LYS A 9 -4.84 -4.45 15.38
CA LYS A 9 -5.50 -5.73 15.71
C LYS A 9 -5.05 -6.83 14.76
N GLU A 10 -5.02 -6.54 13.47
CA GLU A 10 -4.53 -7.45 12.42
C GLU A 10 -3.23 -6.89 11.86
N LYS A 11 -2.13 -7.49 12.31
CA LYS A 11 -0.80 -7.17 11.80
C LYS A 11 -0.61 -7.89 10.47
N ILE A 12 -0.63 -7.13 9.39
CA ILE A 12 -0.33 -7.65 8.05
C ILE A 12 1.18 -7.60 7.89
N ASN A 13 1.81 -8.78 7.91
CA ASN A 13 3.25 -8.93 7.71
C ASN A 13 3.63 -8.73 6.23
N SER A 14 4.91 -8.66 5.93
CA SER A 14 5.43 -8.52 4.57
C SER A 14 4.87 -9.56 3.59
N GLN A 15 4.72 -10.81 4.06
CA GLN A 15 4.23 -11.92 3.26
C GLN A 15 2.74 -11.74 2.90
N ASP A 16 1.87 -11.56 3.89
CA ASP A 16 0.44 -11.30 3.68
C ASP A 16 0.20 -10.04 2.83
N ALA A 17 0.92 -8.96 3.11
CA ALA A 17 0.83 -7.73 2.33
C ALA A 17 1.16 -7.99 0.87
N TRP A 18 2.22 -8.78 0.61
CA TRP A 18 2.59 -9.16 -0.74
C TRP A 18 1.52 -10.02 -1.42
N GLU A 19 0.99 -11.03 -0.75
CA GLU A 19 -0.04 -11.91 -1.33
C GLU A 19 -1.30 -11.14 -1.73
N MET A 20 -1.67 -10.13 -0.93
CA MET A 20 -2.79 -9.24 -1.26
C MET A 20 -2.47 -8.30 -2.42
N MET A 21 -1.26 -7.77 -2.46
CA MET A 21 -0.86 -6.74 -3.42
C MET A 21 -0.32 -7.30 -4.74
N GLN A 22 0.19 -8.54 -4.78
CA GLN A 22 0.70 -9.14 -6.01
C GLN A 22 -0.39 -9.31 -7.07
N SER A 23 -1.65 -9.44 -6.62
CA SER A 23 -2.82 -9.54 -7.49
C SER A 23 -3.38 -8.17 -7.90
N ALA A 24 -2.83 -7.09 -7.34
CA ALA A 24 -3.23 -5.74 -7.68
C ALA A 24 -2.72 -5.33 -9.06
N SER A 25 -3.44 -4.44 -9.72
CA SER A 25 -2.97 -3.83 -10.97
C SER A 25 -1.94 -2.74 -10.71
N LEU A 26 -2.05 -2.04 -9.58
CA LEU A 26 -1.17 -0.93 -9.23
C LEU A 26 -1.08 -0.76 -7.71
N ILE A 27 0.10 -0.38 -7.24
CA ILE A 27 0.37 -0.07 -5.84
C ILE A 27 0.99 1.33 -5.78
N ARG A 28 0.28 2.25 -5.14
CA ARG A 28 0.71 3.63 -4.96
C ARG A 28 1.19 3.79 -3.53
N THR A 29 2.42 4.24 -3.33
CA THR A 29 2.96 4.44 -1.99
C THR A 29 3.22 5.92 -1.72
N GLY A 30 2.81 6.37 -0.53
CA GLY A 30 2.94 7.75 -0.07
C GLY A 30 3.83 7.85 1.17
N LYS A 31 4.97 8.52 1.02
CA LYS A 31 5.87 8.91 2.13
C LYS A 31 5.95 10.43 2.21
N GLY A 32 4.99 11.03 2.92
CA GLY A 32 4.98 12.47 3.16
C GLY A 32 4.76 13.22 1.85
N LYS A 33 5.80 13.92 1.35
CA LYS A 33 5.76 14.62 0.05
C LYS A 33 6.15 13.74 -1.15
N LYS A 34 6.71 12.55 -0.92
CA LYS A 34 7.08 11.65 -2.01
C LYS A 34 5.93 10.68 -2.30
N LYS A 35 5.57 10.57 -3.58
CA LYS A 35 4.70 9.53 -4.11
C LYS A 35 5.50 8.61 -5.03
N GLN A 36 5.23 7.32 -4.95
CA GLN A 36 5.77 6.32 -5.86
C GLN A 36 4.61 5.46 -6.36
N VAL A 37 4.77 4.96 -7.57
CA VAL A 37 3.83 4.06 -8.21
C VAL A 37 4.61 2.82 -8.57
N TRP A 38 4.07 1.68 -8.16
CA TRP A 38 4.64 0.38 -8.36
C TRP A 38 3.62 -0.51 -9.07
N ASN A 39 4.11 -1.33 -9.98
CA ASN A 39 3.37 -2.37 -10.64
C ASN A 39 3.87 -3.73 -10.15
N PRO A 40 3.10 -4.46 -9.33
CA PRO A 40 3.52 -5.75 -8.79
C PRO A 40 3.79 -6.83 -9.86
N THR A 41 3.33 -6.62 -11.10
CA THR A 41 3.58 -7.52 -12.24
C THR A 41 4.91 -7.23 -12.92
N SER A 42 5.42 -6.00 -12.87
CA SER A 42 6.61 -5.57 -13.61
C SER A 42 7.78 -5.12 -12.73
N ASP A 43 7.51 -4.55 -11.57
CA ASP A 43 8.51 -3.99 -10.66
C ASP A 43 9.03 -5.02 -9.64
N ASP A 44 10.19 -4.72 -9.06
CA ASP A 44 10.85 -5.62 -8.11
C ASP A 44 10.08 -5.70 -6.78
N LYS A 45 9.64 -6.91 -6.45
CA LYS A 45 8.96 -7.23 -5.19
C LYS A 45 9.66 -6.66 -3.96
N THR A 46 10.99 -6.69 -3.92
CA THR A 46 11.79 -6.28 -2.76
C THR A 46 11.71 -4.78 -2.55
N GLU A 47 11.72 -4.01 -3.64
CA GLU A 47 11.60 -2.55 -3.58
C GLU A 47 10.19 -2.13 -3.20
N ILE A 48 9.18 -2.79 -3.77
CA ILE A 48 7.78 -2.58 -3.40
C ILE A 48 7.59 -2.85 -1.91
N LEU A 49 8.04 -4.00 -1.43
CA LEU A 49 7.92 -4.35 -0.01
C LEU A 49 8.67 -3.37 0.89
N LYS A 50 9.85 -2.87 0.50
CA LYS A 50 10.55 -1.84 1.27
C LYS A 50 9.75 -0.54 1.41
N ASP A 51 8.94 -0.20 0.41
CA ASP A 51 8.16 1.03 0.45
C ASP A 51 6.79 0.85 1.13
N VAL A 52 6.20 -0.33 0.95
CA VAL A 52 4.89 -0.75 1.51
C VAL A 52 5.00 -1.15 2.99
N ILE A 53 6.10 -1.79 3.39
CA ILE A 53 6.33 -2.24 4.77
C ILE A 53 7.02 -1.14 5.57
N GLY A 54 6.46 -0.85 6.75
CA GLY A 54 7.01 0.12 7.67
C GLY A 54 8.23 -0.41 8.44
N PRO A 55 8.94 0.46 9.19
CA PRO A 55 10.08 0.08 10.01
C PRO A 55 9.75 -0.97 11.08
N SER A 56 8.47 -1.12 11.42
CA SER A 56 7.97 -2.12 12.38
C SER A 56 7.79 -3.52 11.77
N GLY A 57 8.10 -3.72 10.48
CA GLY A 57 7.93 -5.00 9.79
C GLY A 57 6.49 -5.34 9.36
N ASN A 58 5.55 -4.40 9.56
CA ASN A 58 4.14 -4.55 9.18
C ASN A 58 3.77 -3.60 8.04
N LEU A 59 2.68 -3.91 7.35
CA LEU A 59 2.07 -3.04 6.34
C LEU A 59 1.88 -1.62 6.88
N ARG A 60 2.38 -0.64 6.13
CA ARG A 60 2.32 0.76 6.50
C ARG A 60 0.90 1.28 6.41
N ALA A 61 0.30 1.64 7.55
CA ALA A 61 -0.99 2.33 7.59
C ALA A 61 -0.82 3.84 7.35
N PRO A 62 -1.84 4.54 6.81
CA PRO A 62 -3.11 4.02 6.28
C PRO A 62 -2.94 3.28 4.94
N THR A 63 -3.73 2.23 4.69
CA THR A 63 -3.78 1.55 3.40
C THR A 63 -5.21 1.52 2.88
N TRP A 64 -5.40 1.89 1.62
CA TRP A 64 -6.67 1.85 0.93
C TRP A 64 -6.60 0.86 -0.23
N LYS A 65 -7.62 0.02 -0.35
CA LYS A 65 -7.82 -0.83 -1.52
C LYS A 65 -8.98 -0.25 -2.32
N ILE A 66 -8.70 0.23 -3.52
CA ILE A 66 -9.67 0.87 -4.41
C ILE A 66 -9.79 -0.01 -5.65
N GLY A 67 -10.82 -0.85 -5.71
CA GLY A 67 -10.97 -1.84 -6.77
C GLY A 67 -9.78 -2.82 -6.78
N ASN A 68 -8.94 -2.73 -7.82
CA ASN A 68 -7.71 -3.52 -7.97
C ASN A 68 -6.42 -2.72 -7.74
N GLU A 69 -6.52 -1.48 -7.26
CA GLU A 69 -5.38 -0.64 -6.91
C GLU A 69 -5.23 -0.56 -5.38
N PHE A 70 -4.00 -0.43 -4.90
CA PHE A 70 -3.69 -0.20 -3.50
C PHE A 70 -3.01 1.16 -3.33
N VAL A 71 -3.38 1.88 -2.27
CA VAL A 71 -2.75 3.11 -1.84
C VAL A 71 -2.22 2.89 -0.43
N VAL A 72 -0.90 2.90 -0.26
CA VAL A 72 -0.23 2.60 1.01
C VAL A 72 0.46 3.86 1.53
N GLY A 73 0.20 4.21 2.77
CA GLY A 73 0.68 5.45 3.37
C GLY A 73 -0.16 6.66 2.97
N PHE A 74 0.35 7.84 3.32
CA PHE A 74 -0.36 9.10 3.14
C PHE A 74 0.50 10.08 2.33
N ASN A 75 -0.10 10.64 1.28
CA ASN A 75 0.45 11.74 0.52
C ASN A 75 -0.72 12.65 0.07
N PRO A 76 -0.68 13.96 0.37
CA PRO A 76 -1.80 14.86 0.11
C PRO A 76 -2.10 15.01 -1.39
N GLU A 77 -1.08 15.03 -2.25
CA GLU A 77 -1.29 15.14 -3.71
C GLU A 77 -1.93 13.89 -4.28
N LEU A 78 -1.45 12.71 -3.87
CA LEU A 78 -1.99 11.42 -4.29
C LEU A 78 -3.44 11.23 -3.82
N TYR A 79 -3.74 11.66 -2.60
CA TYR A 79 -5.11 11.64 -2.10
C TYR A 79 -6.01 12.62 -2.84
N ALA A 80 -5.51 13.81 -3.19
CA ALA A 80 -6.27 14.76 -4.01
C ALA A 80 -6.52 14.23 -5.44
N GLU A 81 -5.56 13.51 -6.05
CA GLU A 81 -5.77 12.88 -7.36
C GLU A 81 -6.79 11.72 -7.33
N ILE A 82 -6.91 11.02 -6.21
CA ILE A 82 -7.75 9.82 -6.09
C ILE A 82 -9.13 10.14 -5.52
N PHE A 83 -9.21 11.06 -4.56
CA PHE A 83 -10.42 11.38 -3.80
C PHE A 83 -10.90 12.84 -3.95
N GLY A 84 -10.11 13.72 -4.56
CA GLY A 84 -10.50 15.10 -4.86
C GLY A 84 -11.38 15.19 -6.09
#